data_AF-A0A285UIH9-F1
#
_entry.id   AF-A0A285UIH9-F1
#
_cell.length_a   1.000
_cell.length_b   1.000
_cell.length_c   1.000
_cell.angle_alpha   90.00
_cell.angle_beta   90.00
_cell.angle_gamma   90.00
#
_symmetry.space_group_name_H-M   'P 1'
#
loop_
_entity.id
_entity.type
_entity.pdbx_description
1 polymer ?
#
loop_
_entity_poly.entity_id
_entity_poly.type
_entity_poly.pdbx_seq_one_letter_code
_entity_poly.pdbx_strand_id
1 'polypeptide(L)' 'MRQFRNQEAIAEAIAELFIAHGACLVEHGGGFFAVFFDDDLSCPMPVGKIDIGKLAAQLWERLS' A
#
# COMPACT_ATOMS: atom_id res chain seq x y z
N MET A 1 -10.97 -6.26 18.22
CA MET A 1 -9.70 -5.93 17.55
C MET A 1 -9.45 -6.97 16.48
N ARG A 2 -9.30 -6.59 15.19
CA ARG A 2 -8.90 -7.55 14.14
C ARG A 2 -7.46 -7.97 14.44
N GLN A 3 -7.24 -9.23 14.82
CA GLN A 3 -5.91 -9.81 14.80
C GLN A 3 -5.59 -10.20 13.35
N PHE A 4 -4.49 -9.68 12.81
CA PHE A 4 -4.00 -10.10 11.51
C PHE A 4 -3.43 -11.52 11.62
N ARG A 5 -3.88 -12.43 10.75
CA ARG A 5 -3.55 -13.85 10.84
C ARG A 5 -2.19 -14.18 10.23
N ASN A 6 -1.73 -13.36 9.29
CA ASN A 6 -0.48 -13.49 8.57
C ASN A 6 -0.08 -12.11 7.99
N GLN A 7 1.14 -12.01 7.48
CA GLN A 7 1.64 -10.82 6.79
C GLN A 7 0.78 -10.43 5.57
N GLU A 8 0.23 -11.42 4.86
CA GLU A 8 -0.63 -11.19 3.69
C GLU A 8 -1.91 -10.40 4.06
N ALA A 9 -2.57 -10.75 5.16
CA ALA A 9 -3.73 -10.00 5.66
C ALA A 9 -3.37 -8.56 6.08
N ILE A 10 -2.12 -8.30 6.49
CA ILE A 10 -1.63 -6.93 6.72
C ILE A 10 -1.47 -6.20 5.39
N ALA A 11 -0.88 -6.85 4.39
CA ALA A 11 -0.69 -6.27 3.07
C ALA A 11 -2.03 -5.89 2.42
N GLU A 12 -3.03 -6.78 2.48
CA GLU A 12 -4.39 -6.50 2.00
C GLU A 12 -5.01 -5.30 2.73
N ALA A 13 -4.93 -5.26 4.05
CA ALA A 13 -5.49 -4.15 4.83
C ALA A 13 -4.79 -2.80 4.56
N ILE A 14 -3.47 -2.80 4.35
CA ILE A 14 -2.73 -1.60 3.92
C ILE A 14 -3.19 -1.17 2.53
N ALA A 15 -3.35 -2.11 1.61
CA ALA A 15 -3.78 -1.83 0.25
C ALA A 15 -5.17 -1.20 0.22
N GLU A 16 -6.13 -1.78 0.94
CA GLU A 16 -7.47 -1.21 1.14
C GLU A 16 -7.42 0.19 1.75
N LEU A 17 -6.59 0.40 2.79
CA LEU A 17 -6.42 1.69 3.44
C LEU A 17 -5.90 2.74 2.47
N PHE A 18 -4.87 2.43 1.68
CA PHE A 18 -4.28 3.37 0.74
C PHE A 18 -5.23 3.68 -0.43
N ILE A 19 -5.97 2.69 -0.95
CA ILE A 19 -7.03 2.95 -1.94
C ILE A 19 -8.07 3.92 -1.38
N ALA A 20 -8.52 3.71 -0.13
CA ALA A 20 -9.50 4.60 0.50
C ALA A 20 -9.00 6.05 0.67
N HIS A 21 -7.67 6.26 0.63
CA HIS A 21 -7.03 7.58 0.69
C HIS A 21 -6.54 8.06 -0.68
N GLY A 22 -7.02 7.46 -1.78
CA GLY A 22 -6.75 7.93 -3.15
C GLY A 22 -5.50 7.37 -3.79
N ALA A 23 -4.85 6.35 -3.21
CA ALA A 23 -3.75 5.67 -3.88
C ALA A 23 -4.27 4.77 -5.02
N CYS A 24 -3.51 4.73 -6.12
CA CYS A 24 -3.63 3.71 -7.14
C CYS A 24 -2.69 2.54 -6.81
N LEU A 25 -3.18 1.30 -6.92
CA LEU A 25 -2.33 0.14 -6.76
C LEU A 25 -1.72 -0.26 -8.10
N VAL A 26 -0.39 -0.43 -8.11
CA VAL A 26 0.36 -0.79 -9.29
C VAL A 26 1.27 -1.98 -8.96
N GLU A 27 1.18 -3.03 -9.77
CA GLU A 27 2.14 -4.13 -9.74
C GLU A 27 3.32 -3.79 -10.66
N HIS A 28 4.54 -3.82 -10.12
CA HIS A 28 5.75 -3.50 -10.89
C HIS A 28 6.95 -4.29 -10.37
N GLY A 29 7.69 -4.95 -11.26
CA GLY A 29 8.91 -5.67 -10.91
C GLY A 29 8.73 -6.77 -9.85
N GLY A 30 7.54 -7.39 -9.79
CA GLY A 30 7.21 -8.45 -8.82
C GLY A 30 6.79 -7.94 -7.44
N GLY A 31 6.54 -6.64 -7.28
CA GLY A 31 6.03 -6.04 -6.03
C GLY A 31 4.74 -5.26 -6.24
N PHE A 32 3.95 -5.14 -5.18
CA PHE A 32 2.73 -4.33 -5.13
C PHE A 32 3.01 -2.97 -4.50
N PHE A 33 2.66 -1.90 -5.21
CA PHE A 33 2.91 -0.54 -4.78
C PHE A 33 1.64 0.28 -4.71
N ALA A 34 1.49 1.08 -3.67
CA ALA A 34 0.54 2.19 -3.63
C ALA A 34 1.22 3.45 -4.18
N VAL A 35 0.61 4.06 -5.19
CA VAL A 35 1.09 5.29 -5.83
C VAL A 35 0.05 6.38 -5.60
N PHE A 36 0.49 7.49 -5.03
CA PHE A 36 -0.32 8.69 -4.86
C PHE A 36 -0.01 9.67 -5.99
N PHE A 37 -1.05 10.26 -6.55
CA PHE A 37 -0.94 11.30 -7.57
C PHE A 37 -1.28 12.65 -6.97
N ASP A 38 -0.80 13.73 -7.60
CA ASP A 38 -1.28 15.06 -7.29
C ASP A 38 -2.75 15.23 -7.71
N ASP A 39 -3.36 16.31 -7.23
CA ASP A 39 -4.76 16.63 -7.52
C ASP A 39 -4.96 17.22 -8.94
N ASP A 40 -3.90 17.27 -9.76
CA ASP A 40 -4.00 17.76 -11.14
C ASP A 40 -4.63 16.70 -12.04
N LEU A 41 -5.93 16.86 -12.29
CA LEU A 41 -6.71 15.96 -13.14
C LEU A 41 -6.28 16.00 -14.62
N SER A 42 -5.56 17.03 -15.05
CA SER A 42 -5.15 17.20 -16.45
C SER A 42 -3.80 16.54 -16.76
N CYS A 43 -2.93 16.41 -15.75
CA CYS A 43 -1.63 15.76 -15.86
C CYS A 43 -1.23 15.16 -14.51
N PRO A 44 -1.86 14.04 -14.08
CA PRO A 44 -1.60 13.49 -12.76
C PRO A 44 -0.17 12.97 -12.67
N MET A 45 0.62 13.56 -11.77
CA MET A 45 2.01 13.18 -11.53
C MET A 45 2.13 12.38 -10.24
N PRO A 46 2.92 11.28 -10.23
CA PRO A 46 3.11 10.51 -9.01
C PRO A 46 3.91 11.33 -8.00
N VAL A 47 3.30 11.63 -6.86
CA VAL A 47 3.91 12.38 -5.75
C VAL A 47 4.45 11.47 -4.66
N GLY A 48 4.02 10.21 -4.61
CA GLY A 48 4.48 9.24 -3.62
C GLY A 48 4.31 7.80 -4.09
N LYS A 49 5.23 6.92 -3.67
CA LYS A 49 5.19 5.49 -3.95
C LYS A 49 5.59 4.70 -2.71
N ILE A 50 4.76 3.75 -2.30
CA ILE A 50 4.98 2.89 -1.13
C ILE A 50 4.93 1.43 -1.57
N ASP A 51 5.95 0.65 -1.19
CA ASP A 51 5.98 -0.80 -1.35
C ASP A 51 5.15 -1.47 -0.25
N ILE A 52 3.99 -1.99 -0.63
CA ILE A 52 3.02 -2.56 0.33
C ILE A 52 3.57 -3.83 0.96
N GLY A 53 4.24 -4.68 0.17
CA GLY A 53 4.82 -5.93 0.64
C GLY A 53 5.89 -5.69 1.70
N LYS A 54 6.78 -4.72 1.46
CA LYS A 54 7.81 -4.34 2.46
C LYS A 54 7.21 -3.71 3.70
N LEU A 55 6.22 -2.82 3.55
CA LEU A 55 5.57 -2.22 4.71
C LEU A 55 4.84 -3.28 5.56
N ALA A 56 4.16 -4.23 4.91
CA ALA A 56 3.51 -5.35 5.58
C ALA A 56 4.50 -6.23 6.33
N ALA A 57 5.67 -6.53 5.74
CA ALA A 57 6.75 -7.27 6.40
C ALA A 57 7.24 -6.56 7.67
N GLN A 58 7.53 -5.25 7.56
CA GLN A 58 8.00 -4.45 8.69
C GLN A 58 6.96 -4.34 9.81
N LEU A 59 5.67 -4.26 9.47
CA LEU A 59 4.60 -4.24 10.46
C LEU A 59 4.42 -5.61 11.11
N TRP A 60 4.51 -6.70 10.34
CA TRP A 60 4.43 -8.06 10.87
C TRP A 60 5.54 -8.32 11.91
N GLU A 61 6.79 -7.96 11.60
CA GLU A 61 7.92 -8.07 12.53
C GLU A 61 7.74 -7.28 13.84
N ARG A 62 6.97 -6.18 13.83
CA ARG A 62 6.71 -5.35 15.01
C ARG A 62 5.48 -5.76 15.82
N LEU A 63 4.55 -6.47 15.19
CA LEU A 63 3.30 -6.93 15.79
C LEU A 63 3.39 -8.36 16.33
N SER A 64 4.44 -9.08 15.95
CA SER A 64 4.81 -10.40 16.50
C SER A 64 5.72 -10.27 17.72
#